data_AF-A0A383TH92-F1
#
_entry.id   AF-A0A383TH92-F1
#
_cell.length_a   1.000
_cell.length_b   1.000
_cell.length_c   1.000
_cell.angle_alpha   90.00
_cell.angle_beta   90.00
_cell.angle_gamma   90.00
#
_symmetry.space_group_name_H-M   'P 1'
#
loop_
_entity.id
_entity.type
_entity.pdbx_description
1 polymer ?
#
loop_
_entity_poly.entity_id
_entity_poly.type
_entity_poly.pdbx_seq_one_letter_code
_entity_poly.pdbx_strand_id
1 'polypeptide(L)' 'MPQTARQVLKLLKEHGFIEVRIIGDHHRYEDGKGHKVTVPYSGLKDEIAPGTYNNILKQAGLK' A
#
# COMPACT_ATOMS: atom_id res chain seq x y z
N MET A 1 -4.90 -1.84 -15.15
CA MET A 1 -4.49 -3.23 -14.86
C MET A 1 -4.62 -3.44 -13.36
N PRO A 2 -5.22 -4.55 -12.89
CA PRO A 2 -5.20 -4.90 -11.47
C PRO A 2 -3.74 -4.95 -10.99
N GLN A 3 -3.47 -4.35 -9.84
CA GLN A 3 -2.14 -4.38 -9.22
C GLN A 3 -2.18 -5.41 -8.11
N THR A 4 -1.23 -6.34 -8.08
CA THR A 4 -1.12 -7.28 -6.95
C THR A 4 -0.58 -6.56 -5.73
N ALA A 5 -0.89 -7.07 -4.53
CA ALA A 5 -0.34 -6.57 -3.28
C ALA A 5 1.19 -6.48 -3.35
N ARG A 6 1.88 -7.49 -3.91
CA ARG A 6 3.33 -7.45 -4.13
C ARG A 6 3.81 -6.24 -4.94
N GLN A 7 3.10 -5.87 -5.99
CA GLN A 7 3.46 -4.70 -6.82
C GLN A 7 3.28 -3.41 -6.04
N VAL A 8 2.18 -3.28 -5.30
CA VAL A 8 1.93 -2.11 -4.44
C VAL A 8 2.98 -1.99 -3.35
N LEU A 9 3.35 -3.08 -2.69
CA LEU A 9 4.38 -3.10 -1.66
C LEU A 9 5.76 -2.73 -2.22
N LYS A 10 6.09 -3.21 -3.43
CA LYS A 10 7.34 -2.84 -4.09
C LYS A 10 7.39 -1.33 -4.34
N LEU A 11 6.31 -0.75 -4.88
CA LEU A 11 6.19 0.69 -5.11
C LEU A 11 6.36 1.47 -3.79
N LEU A 12 5.61 1.10 -2.75
CA LEU A 12 5.69 1.77 -1.44
C LEU A 12 7.12 1.70 -0.88
N LYS A 13 7.78 0.54 -0.97
CA LYS A 13 9.17 0.38 -0.52
C LYS A 13 10.14 1.27 -1.29
N GLU A 14 9.98 1.41 -2.61
CA GLU A 14 10.81 2.32 -3.44
C GLU A 14 10.64 3.79 -3.04
N HIS A 15 9.47 4.15 -2.50
CA HIS A 15 9.19 5.49 -1.97
C HIS A 15 9.53 5.66 -0.48
N GLY A 16 10.17 4.66 0.14
CA GLY A 16 10.64 4.74 1.53
C GLY A 16 9.57 4.44 2.58
N PHE A 17 8.43 3.89 2.18
CA PHE A 17 7.41 3.44 3.13
C PHE A 17 7.88 2.17 3.85
N ILE A 18 7.62 2.14 5.16
CA ILE A 18 7.87 0.99 6.04
C ILE A 18 6.57 0.54 6.69
N GLU A 19 6.44 -0.77 6.94
CA GLU A 19 5.28 -1.32 7.64
C GLU A 19 5.37 -0.99 9.14
N VAL A 20 4.30 -0.40 9.67
CA VAL A 20 4.25 0.07 11.07
C VAL A 20 3.19 -0.66 11.91
N ARG A 21 2.16 -1.22 11.27
CA ARG A 21 1.05 -1.88 11.98
C ARG A 21 0.33 -2.86 11.06
N ILE A 22 -0.12 -3.96 11.64
CA ILE A 22 -0.98 -4.93 10.97
C ILE A 22 -2.22 -5.17 11.86
N ILE A 23 -3.40 -5.16 11.26
CA ILE A 23 -4.65 -5.60 11.91
C ILE A 23 -5.38 -6.52 10.93
N GLY A 24 -5.35 -7.82 11.20
CA GLY A 24 -5.86 -8.81 10.25
C GLY A 24 -5.10 -8.72 8.92
N ASP A 25 -5.83 -8.50 7.83
CA ASP A 25 -5.32 -8.33 6.47
C ASP A 25 -5.03 -6.86 6.10
N HIS A 26 -5.18 -5.92 7.04
CA HIS A 26 -4.89 -4.51 6.81
C HIS A 26 -3.48 -4.17 7.30
N HIS A 27 -2.57 -4.01 6.33
CA HIS A 27 -1.18 -3.66 6.56
C HIS A 27 -1.00 -2.16 6.39
N ARG A 28 -0.50 -1.47 7.41
CA ARG A 28 -0.30 -0.02 7.41
C ARG A 28 1.18 0.32 7.23
N TYR A 29 1.42 1.25 6.33
CA TYR A 29 2.72 1.73 5.91
C TYR A 29 2.86 3.23 6.12
N GLU A 30 4.05 3.68 6.51
CA GLU A 30 4.37 5.11 6.70
C GLU A 30 5.75 5.44 6.12
N ASP A 31 5.92 6.64 5.57
CA ASP A 31 7.19 7.09 4.94
C ASP A 31 8.06 7.98 5.85
N GLY A 32 7.63 8.19 7.10
CA GLY A 32 8.29 9.09 8.06
C GLY A 32 8.15 10.58 7.73
N LYS A 33 7.45 10.95 6.64
CA LYS A 33 7.18 12.34 6.23
C LYS A 33 5.73 12.75 6.50
N GLY A 34 4.96 11.89 7.15
CA GLY A 34 3.57 12.12 7.51
C GLY A 34 2.56 11.41 6.61
N HIS A 35 2.99 10.75 5.53
CA HIS A 35 2.10 9.93 4.72
C HIS A 35 1.87 8.58 5.37
N LYS A 36 0.61 8.15 5.38
CA LYS A 36 0.18 6.88 5.97
C LYS A 36 -0.79 6.20 5.02
N VAL A 37 -0.49 4.95 4.68
CA VAL A 37 -1.22 4.18 3.69
C VAL A 37 -1.60 2.83 4.28
N THR A 38 -2.83 2.40 4.04
CA THR A 38 -3.26 1.04 4.41
C THR A 38 -3.45 0.21 3.15
N VAL A 39 -2.76 -0.93 3.06
CA VAL A 39 -2.87 -1.88 1.96
C VAL A 39 -3.59 -3.13 2.49
N PRO A 40 -4.82 -3.42 2.01
CA PRO A 40 -5.52 -4.64 2.38
C PRO A 40 -5.02 -5.81 1.53
N TYR A 41 -4.47 -6.85 2.16
CA TYR A 41 -4.15 -8.11 1.52
C TYR A 41 -3.98 -9.23 2.54
N SER A 42 -4.37 -10.46 2.17
CA SER A 42 -4.08 -11.69 2.92
C SER A 42 -2.90 -12.45 2.31
N GLY A 43 -2.65 -12.28 1.01
CA GLY A 43 -1.53 -12.87 0.29
C GLY A 43 -0.91 -11.89 -0.71
N LEU A 44 0.38 -12.09 -1.01
CA LEU A 44 1.12 -11.20 -1.93
C LEU A 44 0.60 -11.20 -3.37
N LYS A 45 -0.18 -12.22 -3.75
CA LYS A 45 -0.80 -12.35 -5.09
C LYS A 45 -2.19 -11.70 -5.16
N ASP A 46 -2.72 -11.22 -4.04
CA ASP A 46 -4.06 -10.65 -4.01
C ASP A 46 -4.13 -9.41 -4.89
N GLU A 47 -5.19 -9.31 -5.68
CA GLU A 47 -5.40 -8.15 -6.54
C GLU A 47 -6.00 -6.99 -5.75
N ILE A 48 -5.34 -5.84 -5.85
CA ILE A 48 -5.81 -4.57 -5.33
C ILE A 48 -6.71 -3.93 -6.38
N ALA A 49 -7.98 -3.75 -6.02
CA ALA A 49 -8.95 -3.10 -6.88
C ALA A 49 -8.45 -1.71 -7.33
N PRO A 50 -8.70 -1.28 -8.58
CA PRO A 50 -8.20 -0.01 -9.09
C PRO A 50 -8.58 1.21 -8.24
N GLY A 51 -9.77 1.21 -7.61
CA GLY A 51 -10.19 2.27 -6.68
C GLY A 51 -9.30 2.34 -5.43
N THR A 52 -9.03 1.18 -4.83
CA THR A 52 -8.14 1.04 -3.67
C THR A 52 -6.72 1.45 -4.04
N TYR A 53 -6.21 1.00 -5.20
CA TYR A 53 -4.89 1.39 -5.68
C TYR A 53 -4.77 2.91 -5.87
N ASN A 54 -5.78 3.56 -6.47
CA ASN A 54 -5.79 5.01 -6.62
C ASN A 54 -5.84 5.74 -5.25
N ASN A 55 -6.55 5.19 -4.27
CA ASN A 55 -6.56 5.75 -2.92
C ASN A 55 -5.19 5.64 -2.25
N ILE A 56 -4.53 4.47 -2.38
CA ILE A 56 -3.16 4.24 -1.92
C ILE A 56 -2.21 5.27 -2.54
N LEU A 57 -2.27 5.50 -3.86
CA LEU A 57 -1.42 6.50 -4.51
C LEU A 57 -1.65 7.93 -3.99
N LYS A 58 -2.92 8.32 -3.77
CA LYS A 58 -3.26 9.63 -3.21
C LYS A 58 -2.74 9.78 -1.77
N GLN A 59 -2.96 8.77 -0.93
CA GLN A 59 -2.47 8.76 0.45
C GLN A 59 -0.94 8.76 0.53
N ALA A 60 -0.28 8.15 -0.46
CA ALA A 60 1.16 8.12 -0.59
C ALA A 60 1.76 9.41 -1.19
N GLY A 61 0.93 10.37 -1.63
CA GLY A 61 1.39 11.60 -2.30
C GLY A 61 1.96 11.37 -3.71
N LEU A 62 1.59 10.25 -4.36
CA LEU A 62 2.08 9.86 -5.68
C LEU A 62 1.10 10.24 -6.81
N LYS A 63 -0.06 10.79 -6.47
CA LYS A 63 -1.12 11.25 -7.39
C LYS A 63 -1.98 12.30 -6.73
#